data_AF-A0A9P4MM95-F1
#
_entry.id   AF-A0A9P4MM95-F1
#
_cell.length_a   1.000
_cell.length_b   1.000
_cell.length_c   1.000
_cell.angle_alpha   90.00
_cell.angle_beta   90.00
_cell.angle_gamma   90.00
#
_symmetry.space_group_name_H-M   'P 1'
#
loop_
_entity.id
_entity.type
_entity.pdbx_description
1 polymer ?
#
loop_
_entity_poly.entity_id
_entity_poly.type
_entity_poly.pdbx_seq_one_letter_code
_entity_poly.pdbx_strand_id
1 'polypeptide(L)'
;MGTLTADVPRLDEHCLHKLASSCRLTSTSNCCACADERPHSRTYSKYIDGVGFVQRGTRWQSYCWFCKEFWTNRIACTDPPLLTSQTQIPLIPDQSEFLRRWFEFHQGYRIVTGPDGCENRIAVIGEPFREVSPGFLPRTLDQLREGIPNDESMPENRFPREKLESEEQTDSTPQQSIEEALDNLLDEVEQEDDMIPLRQQRGSRHAEEQSNANAPITRRQSRLQRAADRATRVFGTREDVQQDDYQSPISGMYSRAMERYQQAEAQRRSTNEQPP
;
A
#
# COMPACT_ATOMS: atom_id res chain seq x y z
N MET A 1 24.42 -1.21 -6.28
CA MET A 1 25.13 -2.48 -6.57
C MET A 1 24.70 -2.90 -7.96
N GLY A 2 25.61 -3.34 -8.85
CA GLY A 2 25.20 -3.60 -10.23
C GLY A 2 24.73 -5.01 -10.53
N THR A 3 24.42 -5.23 -11.80
CA THR A 3 23.92 -6.48 -12.38
C THR A 3 25.09 -7.44 -12.60
N LEU A 4 25.21 -8.46 -11.73
CA LEU A 4 26.37 -9.36 -11.66
C LEU A 4 26.30 -10.56 -12.62
N THR A 5 25.13 -10.90 -13.14
CA THR A 5 24.95 -12.08 -14.00
C THR A 5 25.08 -11.75 -15.49
N ALA A 6 25.59 -10.57 -15.84
CA ALA A 6 25.70 -10.17 -17.23
C ALA A 6 26.72 -11.02 -18.01
N ASP A 7 27.76 -11.54 -17.37
CA ASP A 7 28.75 -12.38 -18.06
C ASP A 7 28.29 -13.85 -18.20
N VAL A 8 27.09 -14.17 -17.71
CA VAL A 8 26.53 -15.54 -17.76
C VAL A 8 25.76 -15.71 -19.07
N PRO A 9 25.95 -16.84 -19.80
CA PRO A 9 25.19 -17.12 -21.00
C PRO A 9 23.70 -17.27 -20.69
N ARG A 10 22.86 -16.81 -21.62
CA ARG A 10 21.43 -17.08 -21.58
C ARG A 10 21.20 -18.56 -21.89
N LEU A 11 20.40 -19.21 -21.05
CA LEU A 11 19.94 -20.58 -21.27
C LEU A 11 18.44 -20.56 -21.53
N ASP A 12 17.98 -21.43 -22.43
CA ASP A 12 16.59 -21.42 -22.91
C ASP A 12 15.57 -21.82 -21.83
N GLU A 13 15.99 -22.63 -20.86
CA GLU A 13 15.16 -23.04 -19.74
C GLU A 13 14.90 -21.89 -18.74
N HIS A 14 15.78 -20.88 -18.73
CA HIS A 14 15.69 -19.77 -17.80
C HIS A 14 14.65 -18.74 -18.26
N CYS A 15 13.86 -18.23 -17.31
CA CYS A 15 12.98 -17.10 -17.61
C CYS A 15 13.80 -15.86 -18.02
N LEU A 16 13.24 -15.03 -18.92
CA LEU A 16 13.91 -13.84 -19.46
C LEU A 16 14.41 -12.87 -18.38
N HIS A 17 13.69 -12.76 -17.27
CA HIS A 17 14.02 -11.87 -16.17
C HIS A 17 15.27 -12.28 -15.39
N LYS A 18 15.70 -13.54 -15.47
CA LYS A 18 16.67 -14.08 -14.50
C LYS A 18 18.03 -13.40 -14.60
N LEU A 19 18.54 -13.22 -15.83
CA LEU A 19 19.80 -12.54 -16.09
C LEU A 19 19.68 -11.03 -15.83
N ALA A 20 18.64 -10.39 -16.35
CA ALA A 20 18.44 -8.95 -16.20
C ALA A 20 18.26 -8.51 -14.74
N SER A 21 17.68 -9.37 -13.90
CA SER A 21 17.51 -9.11 -12.46
C SER A 21 18.65 -9.61 -11.59
N SER A 22 19.69 -10.26 -12.14
CA SER A 22 20.76 -10.92 -11.35
C SER A 22 20.24 -11.76 -10.19
N CYS A 23 19.18 -12.53 -10.46
CA CYS A 23 18.49 -13.31 -9.45
C CYS A 23 19.42 -14.33 -8.79
N ARG A 24 19.47 -14.33 -7.45
CA ARG A 24 20.27 -15.29 -6.66
C ARG A 24 19.60 -16.64 -6.42
N LEU A 25 18.36 -16.82 -6.88
CA LEU A 25 17.68 -18.12 -6.80
C LEU A 25 18.27 -19.05 -7.87
N THR A 26 19.36 -19.74 -7.56
CA THR A 26 20.09 -20.62 -8.50
C THR A 26 19.53 -22.03 -8.59
N SER A 27 18.67 -22.43 -7.65
CA SER A 27 18.10 -23.78 -7.57
C SER A 27 16.98 -24.06 -8.58
N THR A 28 16.43 -23.04 -9.22
CA THR A 28 15.34 -23.16 -10.18
C THR A 28 15.69 -22.42 -11.47
N SER A 29 15.02 -22.70 -12.58
CA SER A 29 15.20 -21.96 -13.83
C SER A 29 14.45 -20.60 -13.84
N ASN A 30 13.58 -20.37 -12.87
CA ASN A 30 12.81 -19.14 -12.73
C ASN A 30 13.52 -18.12 -11.81
N CYS A 31 13.26 -16.83 -12.01
CA CYS A 31 13.66 -15.79 -11.05
C CYS A 31 12.68 -15.78 -9.86
N CYS A 32 13.00 -15.05 -8.77
CA CYS A 32 12.11 -14.95 -7.61
C CYS A 32 10.69 -14.52 -7.97
N ALA A 33 10.53 -13.63 -8.95
CA ALA A 33 9.21 -13.17 -9.39
C ALA A 33 8.43 -14.21 -10.19
N CYS A 34 9.09 -14.91 -11.13
CA CYS A 34 8.45 -15.94 -11.92
C CYS A 34 8.16 -17.23 -11.13
N ALA A 35 8.92 -17.47 -10.05
CA ALA A 35 8.71 -18.60 -9.15
C ALA A 35 7.72 -18.29 -8.00
N ASP A 36 7.25 -17.05 -7.87
CA ASP A 36 6.35 -16.66 -6.78
C ASP A 36 4.89 -16.93 -7.14
N GLU A 37 4.32 -17.98 -6.53
CA GLU A 37 2.93 -18.42 -6.74
C GLU A 37 1.92 -17.78 -5.77
N ARG A 38 2.34 -16.85 -4.90
CA ARG A 38 1.41 -16.19 -3.96
C ARG A 38 0.29 -15.47 -4.73
N PRO A 39 -0.95 -15.44 -4.23
CA PRO A 39 -2.01 -14.64 -4.85
C PRO A 39 -1.63 -13.16 -4.96
N HIS A 40 -2.10 -12.49 -6.01
CA HIS A 40 -1.95 -11.04 -6.12
C HIS A 40 -2.79 -10.34 -5.06
N SER A 41 -2.16 -9.46 -4.29
CA SER A 41 -2.79 -8.71 -3.21
C SER A 41 -2.38 -7.25 -3.30
N ARG A 42 -3.26 -6.35 -2.85
CA ARG A 42 -2.98 -4.91 -2.80
C ARG A 42 -1.80 -4.58 -1.88
N THR A 43 -1.61 -5.39 -0.84
CA THR A 43 -0.50 -5.28 0.13
C THR A 43 -0.02 -6.66 0.53
N TYR A 44 1.24 -6.74 0.95
CA TYR A 44 1.85 -7.95 1.49
C TYR A 44 2.31 -7.72 2.92
N SER A 45 2.38 -8.80 3.71
CA SER A 45 2.90 -8.72 5.07
C SER A 45 4.40 -8.46 5.05
N LYS A 46 4.84 -7.51 5.87
CA LYS A 46 6.25 -7.25 6.14
C LYS A 46 6.44 -7.19 7.65
N TYR A 47 7.47 -7.85 8.15
CA TYR A 47 7.87 -7.73 9.54
C TYR A 47 8.66 -6.43 9.75
N ILE A 48 8.28 -5.67 10.76
CA ILE A 48 9.02 -4.50 11.24
C ILE A 48 9.40 -4.77 12.69
N ASP A 49 10.69 -4.67 12.97
CA ASP A 49 11.23 -4.90 14.31
C ASP A 49 10.58 -3.94 15.32
N GLY A 50 10.18 -4.49 16.48
CA GLY A 50 9.41 -3.77 17.52
C GLY A 50 7.92 -3.51 17.22
N VAL A 51 7.42 -3.77 16.01
CA VAL A 51 5.99 -3.59 15.65
C VAL A 51 5.30 -4.91 15.32
N GLY A 52 6.03 -5.87 14.75
CA GLY A 52 5.48 -7.14 14.27
C GLY A 52 5.15 -7.13 12.78
N PHE A 53 4.20 -7.98 12.37
CA PHE A 53 3.77 -8.08 10.97
C PHE A 53 2.75 -6.99 10.61
N VAL A 54 3.05 -6.20 9.57
CA VAL A 54 2.17 -5.16 9.04
C VAL A 54 1.82 -5.40 7.56
N GLN A 55 0.59 -5.10 7.15
CA GLN A 55 0.12 -5.21 5.76
C GLN A 55 0.46 -3.94 4.95
N ARG A 56 1.75 -3.64 4.82
CA ARG A 56 2.27 -2.46 4.11
C ARG A 56 3.44 -2.79 3.17
N GLY A 57 3.75 -4.07 2.99
CA GLY A 57 4.84 -4.54 2.14
C GLY A 57 4.45 -4.62 0.66
N THR A 58 5.48 -4.63 -0.19
CA THR A 58 5.36 -4.97 -1.60
C THR A 58 5.55 -6.48 -1.81
N ARG A 59 5.11 -7.00 -2.97
CA ARG A 59 5.26 -8.42 -3.28
C ARG A 59 6.73 -8.87 -3.26
N TRP A 60 7.61 -8.07 -3.87
CA TRP A 60 9.03 -8.35 -4.03
C TRP A 60 9.88 -8.04 -2.78
N GLN A 61 9.27 -7.59 -1.68
CA GLN A 61 9.98 -7.23 -0.45
C GLN A 61 10.78 -8.41 0.15
N SER A 62 10.31 -9.65 -0.05
CA SER A 62 10.96 -10.89 0.40
C SER A 62 11.73 -11.62 -0.70
N TYR A 63 11.85 -11.05 -1.90
CA TYR A 63 12.70 -11.62 -2.94
C TYR A 63 14.18 -11.46 -2.57
N CYS A 64 15.05 -12.15 -3.31
CA CYS A 64 16.48 -11.88 -3.20
C CYS A 64 16.76 -10.40 -3.50
N TRP A 65 17.86 -9.88 -2.92
CA TRP A 65 18.20 -8.45 -2.99
C TRP A 65 18.13 -7.89 -4.42
N PHE A 66 18.74 -8.56 -5.40
CA PHE A 66 18.76 -8.06 -6.78
C PHE A 66 17.38 -8.06 -7.43
N CYS A 67 16.55 -9.10 -7.24
CA CYS A 67 15.17 -9.06 -7.74
C CYS A 67 14.34 -7.97 -7.04
N LYS A 68 14.56 -7.73 -5.75
CA LYS A 68 13.88 -6.66 -5.02
C LYS A 68 14.25 -5.29 -5.59
N GLU A 69 15.54 -5.04 -5.80
CA GLU A 69 16.06 -3.80 -6.39
C GLU A 69 15.56 -3.62 -7.83
N PHE A 70 15.64 -4.68 -8.64
CA PHE A 70 15.11 -4.73 -10.00
C PHE A 70 13.66 -4.26 -10.07
N TRP A 71 12.75 -4.87 -9.32
CA TRP A 71 11.33 -4.51 -9.37
C TRP A 71 11.04 -3.12 -8.79
N THR A 72 11.80 -2.69 -7.79
CA THR A 72 11.70 -1.33 -7.25
C THR A 72 12.02 -0.30 -8.33
N ASN A 73 13.11 -0.51 -9.06
CA ASN A 73 13.55 0.39 -10.14
C ASN A 73 12.60 0.33 -11.34
N ARG A 74 12.16 -0.87 -11.76
CA ARG A 74 11.23 -1.01 -12.88
C ARG A 74 9.88 -0.33 -12.64
N ILE A 75 9.40 -0.33 -11.41
CA ILE A 75 8.17 0.39 -11.06
C ILE A 75 8.39 1.90 -11.03
N ALA A 76 9.52 2.36 -10.50
CA ALA A 76 9.87 3.79 -10.52
C ALA A 76 9.99 4.36 -11.94
N CYS A 77 10.37 3.53 -12.91
CA CYS A 77 10.47 3.89 -14.33
C CYS A 77 9.13 3.92 -15.10
N THR A 78 8.00 3.62 -14.47
CA THR A 78 6.69 3.64 -15.16
C THR A 78 6.16 5.05 -15.33
N ASP A 79 5.61 5.33 -16.52
CA ASP A 79 4.95 6.61 -16.81
C ASP A 79 3.56 6.37 -17.43
N PRO A 80 2.44 6.68 -16.74
CA PRO A 80 2.35 7.27 -15.40
C PRO A 80 2.80 6.30 -14.28
N PRO A 81 3.20 6.81 -13.10
CA PRO A 81 3.64 5.98 -11.99
C PRO A 81 2.60 4.90 -11.59
N LEU A 82 3.06 3.69 -11.33
CA LEU A 82 2.22 2.60 -10.79
C LEU A 82 2.20 2.62 -9.26
N LEU A 83 1.00 2.53 -8.68
CA LEU A 83 0.82 2.27 -7.26
C LEU A 83 1.13 0.79 -6.96
N THR A 84 1.63 0.51 -5.76
CA THR A 84 1.93 -0.87 -5.34
C THR A 84 0.73 -1.79 -5.48
N SER A 85 -0.48 -1.30 -5.20
CA SER A 85 -1.72 -2.08 -5.29
C SER A 85 -2.13 -2.46 -6.72
N GLN A 86 -1.57 -1.80 -7.73
CA GLN A 86 -1.83 -2.06 -9.15
C GLN A 86 -0.82 -3.03 -9.76
N THR A 87 0.30 -3.27 -9.07
CA THR A 87 1.36 -4.14 -9.59
C THR A 87 0.93 -5.61 -9.56
N GLN A 88 1.27 -6.33 -10.63
CA GLN A 88 1.09 -7.78 -10.72
C GLN A 88 2.38 -8.42 -11.20
N ILE A 89 3.44 -8.32 -10.39
CA ILE A 89 4.77 -8.82 -10.75
C ILE A 89 4.74 -10.35 -10.99
N PRO A 90 5.26 -10.86 -12.12
CA PRO A 90 6.07 -10.18 -13.15
C PRO A 90 5.29 -9.61 -14.37
N LEU A 91 3.96 -9.74 -14.40
CA LEU A 91 3.11 -9.37 -15.53
C LEU A 91 2.92 -7.85 -15.70
N ILE A 92 2.67 -7.13 -14.60
CA ILE A 92 2.44 -5.68 -14.61
C ILE A 92 3.45 -5.00 -13.68
N PRO A 93 4.33 -4.10 -14.17
CA PRO A 93 4.37 -3.56 -15.54
C PRO A 93 4.93 -4.54 -16.59
N ASP A 94 4.57 -4.39 -17.87
CA ASP A 94 5.18 -5.15 -18.97
C ASP A 94 6.69 -4.83 -19.07
N GLN A 95 7.50 -5.88 -19.17
CA GLN A 95 8.96 -5.82 -19.22
C GLN A 95 9.53 -6.15 -20.59
N SER A 96 8.70 -6.44 -21.58
CA SER A 96 9.12 -6.96 -22.89
C SER A 96 10.12 -6.04 -23.60
N GLU A 97 9.83 -4.74 -23.64
CA GLU A 97 10.72 -3.76 -24.27
C GLU A 97 12.05 -3.62 -23.53
N PHE A 98 12.00 -3.50 -22.20
CA PHE A 98 13.20 -3.39 -21.37
C PHE A 98 14.09 -4.62 -21.52
N LEU A 99 13.52 -5.83 -21.43
CA LEU A 99 14.28 -7.06 -21.56
C LEU A 99 14.94 -7.15 -22.94
N ARG A 100 14.21 -6.79 -24.01
CA ARG A 100 14.76 -6.74 -25.37
C ARG A 100 15.97 -5.80 -25.43
N ARG A 101 15.85 -4.56 -24.97
CA ARG A 101 16.95 -3.58 -24.96
C ARG A 101 18.11 -4.03 -24.05
N TRP A 102 17.81 -4.59 -22.89
CA TRP A 102 18.82 -5.12 -21.98
C TRP A 102 19.63 -6.24 -22.65
N PHE A 103 18.96 -7.13 -23.39
CA PHE A 103 19.64 -8.18 -24.15
C PHE A 103 20.46 -7.66 -25.34
N GLU A 104 20.11 -6.52 -25.94
CA GLU A 104 20.97 -5.86 -26.94
C GLU A 104 22.32 -5.45 -26.34
N PHE A 105 22.33 -4.91 -25.11
CA PHE A 105 23.56 -4.61 -24.38
C PHE A 105 24.30 -5.88 -23.95
N HIS A 106 23.57 -6.90 -23.49
CA HIS A 106 24.14 -8.18 -23.07
C HIS A 106 24.88 -8.89 -24.20
N GLN A 107 24.30 -8.92 -25.41
CA GLN A 107 24.93 -9.53 -26.59
C GLN A 107 25.92 -8.60 -27.31
N GLY A 108 25.92 -7.31 -27.00
CA GLY A 108 26.82 -6.29 -27.57
C GLY A 108 26.44 -5.79 -28.97
N TYR A 109 25.25 -6.11 -29.46
CA TYR A 109 24.74 -5.62 -30.74
C TYR A 109 23.21 -5.60 -30.79
N ARG A 110 22.64 -4.86 -31.72
CA ARG A 110 21.22 -4.93 -32.09
C ARG A 110 21.06 -5.24 -33.57
N ILE A 111 20.00 -5.96 -33.92
CA ILE A 111 19.68 -6.31 -35.31
C ILE A 111 18.65 -5.31 -35.81
N VAL A 112 18.93 -4.67 -36.96
CA VAL A 112 18.01 -3.77 -37.64
C VAL A 112 17.73 -4.34 -39.01
N THR A 113 16.46 -4.62 -39.28
CA THR A 113 16.01 -5.08 -40.61
C THR A 113 15.80 -3.87 -41.51
N GLY A 114 16.52 -3.83 -42.62
CA GLY A 114 16.37 -2.80 -43.65
C GLY A 114 15.12 -3.00 -44.51
N PRO A 115 14.76 -2.00 -45.35
CA PRO A 115 13.62 -2.08 -46.26
C PRO A 115 13.72 -3.24 -47.25
N ASP A 116 14.94 -3.68 -47.56
CA ASP A 116 15.22 -4.79 -48.48
C ASP A 116 15.17 -6.17 -47.80
N GLY A 117 14.77 -6.24 -46.51
CA GLY A 117 14.77 -7.47 -45.71
C GLY A 117 16.15 -7.90 -45.20
N CYS A 118 17.23 -7.19 -45.56
CA CYS A 118 18.56 -7.46 -45.05
C CYS A 118 18.67 -7.10 -43.55
N GLU A 119 19.26 -8.01 -42.77
CA GLU A 119 19.58 -7.78 -41.36
C GLU A 119 20.96 -7.15 -41.19
N ASN A 120 21.01 -5.95 -40.61
CA ASN A 120 22.25 -5.29 -40.25
C ASN A 120 22.47 -5.36 -38.74
N ARG A 121 23.69 -5.68 -38.32
CA ARG A 121 24.09 -5.69 -36.90
C ARG A 121 24.77 -4.38 -36.55
N ILE A 122 24.22 -3.66 -35.59
CA ILE A 122 24.79 -2.42 -35.05
C ILE A 122 25.38 -2.73 -33.69
N ALA A 123 26.66 -2.45 -33.47
CA ALA A 123 27.30 -2.64 -32.18
C ALA A 123 26.65 -1.76 -31.10
N VAL A 124 26.41 -2.34 -29.93
CA VAL A 124 25.83 -1.66 -28.77
C VAL A 124 26.84 -1.78 -27.64
N ILE A 125 27.41 -0.64 -27.24
CA ILE A 125 28.42 -0.57 -26.17
C ILE A 125 27.86 0.35 -25.09
N GLY A 126 27.79 -0.16 -23.87
CA GLY A 126 27.38 0.58 -22.70
C GLY A 126 28.35 0.45 -21.54
N GLU A 127 28.00 1.07 -20.43
CA GLU A 127 28.74 0.94 -19.18
C GLU A 127 28.78 -0.52 -18.66
N PRO A 128 29.78 -0.91 -17.86
CA PRO A 128 29.87 -2.27 -17.33
C PRO A 128 28.65 -2.62 -16.46
N PHE A 129 28.00 -3.77 -16.72
CA PHE A 129 26.79 -4.17 -15.98
C PHE A 129 26.95 -4.25 -14.45
N ARG A 130 28.16 -4.55 -13.97
CA ARG A 130 28.49 -4.53 -12.52
C ARG A 130 28.34 -3.16 -11.86
N GLU A 131 28.28 -2.09 -12.65
CA GLU A 131 28.05 -0.71 -12.23
C GLU A 131 26.60 -0.26 -12.48
N VAL A 132 25.82 -1.03 -13.27
CA VAL A 132 24.42 -0.77 -13.60
C VAL A 132 23.49 -1.41 -12.57
N SER A 133 22.77 -0.59 -11.80
CA SER A 133 21.76 -1.08 -10.86
C SER A 133 20.71 -1.95 -11.58
N PRO A 134 20.30 -3.10 -11.00
CA PRO A 134 19.28 -3.96 -11.59
C PRO A 134 18.01 -3.19 -11.95
N GLY A 135 17.47 -3.39 -13.15
CA GLY A 135 16.25 -2.72 -13.61
C GLY A 135 16.49 -1.43 -14.40
N PHE A 136 17.73 -0.95 -14.47
CA PHE A 136 18.12 0.12 -15.40
C PHE A 136 18.89 -0.45 -16.59
N LEU A 137 18.86 0.28 -17.70
CA LEU A 137 19.69 0.00 -18.86
C LEU A 137 21.09 0.58 -18.66
N PRO A 138 22.14 -0.05 -19.23
CA PRO A 138 23.46 0.55 -19.28
C PRO A 138 23.45 1.88 -20.02
N ARG A 139 24.14 2.89 -19.48
CA ARG A 139 24.40 4.15 -20.19
C ARG A 139 25.28 3.92 -21.42
N THR A 140 25.03 4.66 -22.48
CA THR A 140 25.91 4.71 -23.65
C THR A 140 27.21 5.46 -23.33
N LEU A 141 28.24 5.30 -24.17
CA LEU A 141 29.51 6.00 -23.99
C LEU A 141 29.35 7.53 -24.04
N ASP A 142 28.43 8.04 -24.85
CA ASP A 142 28.19 9.48 -24.95
C ASP A 142 27.47 9.99 -23.69
N GLN A 143 26.49 9.25 -23.17
CA GLN A 143 25.84 9.57 -21.89
C GLN A 143 26.83 9.57 -20.72
N LEU A 144 27.79 8.64 -20.71
CA LEU A 144 28.88 8.61 -19.71
C LEU A 144 29.79 9.84 -19.81
N ARG A 145 30.14 10.26 -21.03
CA ARG A 145 30.97 11.46 -21.27
C ARG A 145 30.27 12.74 -20.84
N GLU A 146 28.95 12.81 -21.05
CA GLU A 146 28.11 13.93 -20.63
C GLU A 146 27.80 13.91 -19.13
N GLY A 147 28.14 12.84 -18.41
CA GLY A 147 27.91 12.72 -16.97
C GLY A 147 26.44 12.54 -16.60
N ILE A 148 25.62 12.02 -17.53
CA ILE A 148 24.19 11.77 -17.28
C ILE A 148 24.06 10.69 -16.18
N PRO A 149 23.27 10.92 -15.11
CA PRO A 149 23.03 9.92 -14.08
C PRO A 149 22.19 8.75 -14.61
N ASN A 150 22.46 7.53 -14.14
CA ASN A 150 21.64 6.36 -14.47
C ASN A 150 20.59 6.12 -13.38
N ASP A 151 19.43 6.75 -13.53
CA ASP A 151 18.31 6.66 -12.59
C ASP A 151 16.96 6.53 -13.33
N GLU A 152 15.85 6.53 -12.60
CA GLU A 152 14.49 6.44 -13.14
C GLU A 152 14.04 7.67 -13.94
N SER A 153 14.79 8.77 -13.89
CA SER A 153 14.52 9.98 -14.69
C SER A 153 15.10 9.88 -16.10
N MET A 154 16.05 8.97 -16.33
CA MET A 154 16.67 8.76 -17.64
C MET A 154 15.60 8.32 -18.66
N PRO A 155 15.47 9.03 -19.81
CA PRO A 155 14.42 8.76 -20.79
C PRO A 155 14.38 7.31 -21.30
N GLU A 156 15.55 6.67 -21.44
CA GLU A 156 15.64 5.29 -21.89
C GLU A 156 15.20 4.26 -20.83
N ASN A 157 15.26 4.63 -19.56
CA ASN A 157 14.78 3.78 -18.47
C ASN A 157 13.26 3.89 -18.33
N ARG A 158 12.70 5.08 -18.61
CA ARG A 158 11.26 5.35 -18.61
C ARG A 158 10.55 4.64 -19.75
N PHE A 159 9.37 4.12 -19.47
CA PHE A 159 8.54 3.49 -20.50
C PHE A 159 7.08 3.87 -20.30
N PRO A 160 6.39 4.24 -21.40
CA PRO A 160 4.97 4.56 -21.35
C PRO A 160 4.19 3.30 -21.05
N ARG A 161 3.17 3.41 -20.20
CA ARG A 161 2.15 2.38 -20.04
C ARG A 161 0.78 2.95 -20.39
N GLU A 162 -0.08 2.07 -20.87
CA GLU A 162 -1.50 2.37 -20.93
C GLU A 162 -2.06 2.48 -19.50
N LYS A 163 -3.00 3.41 -19.29
CA LYS A 163 -3.73 3.46 -18.02
C LYS A 163 -4.51 2.16 -17.88
N LEU A 164 -4.52 1.59 -16.68
CA LEU A 164 -5.28 0.36 -16.45
C LEU A 164 -6.77 0.72 -16.43
N GLU A 165 -7.64 -0.16 -16.94
CA GLU A 165 -9.11 0.06 -16.93
C GLU A 165 -9.64 0.38 -15.51
N SER A 166 -9.00 -0.16 -14.48
CA SER A 166 -9.30 0.13 -13.07
C SER A 166 -9.04 1.58 -12.65
N GLU A 167 -8.20 2.32 -13.38
CA GLU A 167 -7.92 3.74 -13.16
C GLU A 167 -8.95 4.63 -13.88
N GLU A 168 -9.46 4.19 -15.03
CA GLU A 168 -10.46 4.92 -15.81
C GLU A 168 -11.86 4.90 -15.17
N GLN A 169 -12.18 3.85 -14.42
CA GLN A 169 -13.47 3.73 -13.72
C GLN A 169 -13.64 4.70 -12.54
N THR A 170 -12.59 5.43 -12.13
CA THR A 170 -12.65 6.34 -10.99
C THR A 170 -13.31 7.69 -11.28
N ASP A 171 -13.59 8.03 -12.55
CA ASP A 171 -13.96 9.39 -12.96
C ASP A 171 -15.48 9.68 -13.07
N SER A 172 -16.38 8.82 -12.54
CA SER A 172 -17.84 9.02 -12.74
C SER A 172 -18.74 8.88 -11.51
N THR A 173 -18.19 8.92 -10.29
CA THR A 173 -19.02 9.20 -9.11
C THR A 173 -18.55 10.49 -8.47
N PRO A 174 -19.44 11.48 -8.22
CA PRO A 174 -19.09 12.59 -7.36
C PRO A 174 -18.85 12.00 -5.98
N GLN A 175 -17.58 11.71 -5.66
CA GLN A 175 -17.19 11.40 -4.31
C GLN A 175 -17.38 12.69 -3.54
N GLN A 176 -18.35 12.71 -2.62
CA GLN A 176 -18.46 13.79 -1.64
C GLN A 176 -17.08 13.99 -1.04
N SER A 177 -16.59 15.23 -1.06
CA SER A 177 -15.28 15.49 -0.48
C SER A 177 -15.33 15.11 0.99
N ILE A 178 -14.18 14.73 1.57
CA ILE A 178 -14.13 14.31 2.98
C ILE A 178 -14.69 15.43 3.89
N GLU A 179 -14.46 16.69 3.51
CA GLU A 179 -15.02 17.87 4.15
C GLU A 179 -16.55 17.93 4.03
N GLU A 180 -17.12 17.66 2.86
CA GLU A 180 -18.56 17.65 2.62
C GLU A 180 -19.27 16.48 3.34
N ALA A 181 -18.63 15.32 3.41
CA ALA A 181 -19.13 14.19 4.20
C ALA A 181 -19.09 14.46 5.72
N LEU A 182 -18.08 15.21 6.18
CA LEU A 182 -17.98 15.67 7.56
C LEU A 182 -19.05 16.72 7.88
N ASP A 183 -19.30 17.67 6.98
CA ASP A 183 -20.31 18.70 7.15
C ASP A 183 -21.73 18.09 7.16
N ASN A 184 -22.03 17.13 6.28
CA ASN A 184 -23.31 16.41 6.30
C ASN A 184 -23.53 15.63 7.60
N LEU A 185 -22.49 14.98 8.14
CA LEU A 185 -22.55 14.31 9.44
C LEU A 185 -22.73 15.29 10.60
N LEU A 186 -22.19 16.50 10.50
CA LEU A 186 -22.40 17.56 11.49
C LEU A 186 -23.84 18.09 11.44
N ASP A 187 -24.39 18.28 10.23
CA ASP A 187 -25.75 18.78 10.03
C ASP A 187 -26.82 17.73 10.44
N GLU A 188 -26.59 16.44 10.20
CA GLU A 188 -27.46 15.35 10.67
C GLU A 188 -27.57 15.34 12.21
N VAL A 189 -26.47 15.61 12.91
CA VAL A 189 -26.44 15.68 14.38
C VAL A 189 -27.14 16.94 14.91
N GLU A 190 -27.10 18.05 14.16
CA GLU A 190 -27.89 19.25 14.52
C GLU A 190 -29.40 19.02 14.39
N GLN A 191 -29.84 18.20 13.41
CA GLN A 191 -31.25 17.86 13.23
C GLN A 191 -31.79 16.85 14.26
N GLU A 192 -30.94 15.95 14.78
CA GLU A 192 -31.34 14.99 15.83
C GLU A 192 -31.57 15.67 17.20
N ASP A 193 -30.90 16.79 17.51
CA ASP A 193 -31.08 17.54 18.76
C ASP A 193 -32.43 18.32 18.82
N ASP A 194 -33.11 18.53 17.69
CA ASP A 194 -34.41 19.23 17.60
C ASP A 194 -35.64 18.29 17.74
N MET A 195 -35.43 16.97 17.84
CA MET A 195 -36.49 15.95 17.87
C MET A 195 -36.54 15.18 19.21
N ILE A 196 -36.42 15.86 20.35
CA ILE A 196 -36.75 15.28 21.67
C ILE A 196 -38.23 15.59 22.00
N PRO A 197 -39.15 14.59 22.00
CA PRO A 197 -40.52 14.82 22.43
C PRO A 197 -40.57 14.95 23.96
N LEU A 198 -41.14 16.05 24.46
CA LEU A 198 -41.46 16.25 25.87
C LEU A 198 -42.33 15.08 26.38
N ARG A 199 -41.73 14.15 27.13
CA ARG A 199 -42.46 13.13 27.90
C ARG A 199 -42.24 13.35 29.41
N GLN A 200 -43.27 13.97 29.99
CA GLN A 200 -43.75 13.84 31.37
C GLN A 200 -42.72 13.81 32.52
N GLN A 201 -42.65 14.92 33.26
CA GLN A 201 -42.52 14.84 34.73
C GLN A 201 -43.53 15.80 35.39
N ARG A 202 -44.64 15.21 35.84
CA ARG A 202 -45.45 15.74 36.95
C ARG A 202 -44.79 15.23 38.24
N GLY A 203 -44.32 16.12 39.09
CA GLY A 203 -43.82 15.74 40.42
C GLY A 203 -43.20 16.91 41.19
N SER A 204 -44.02 17.52 42.05
CA SER A 204 -43.74 18.33 43.26
C SER A 204 -42.54 19.27 43.36
N ARG A 205 -42.90 20.52 43.68
CA ARG A 205 -42.12 21.60 44.30
C ARG A 205 -41.69 21.25 45.73
N HIS A 206 -40.48 21.64 46.16
CA HIS A 206 -40.20 22.42 47.38
C HIS A 206 -38.68 22.67 47.59
N ALA A 207 -38.39 23.94 47.97
CA ALA A 207 -37.19 24.54 48.62
C ALA A 207 -35.82 24.45 47.91
N GLU A 208 -35.31 25.52 47.28
CA GLU A 208 -34.55 26.65 47.89
C GLU A 208 -33.27 26.22 48.61
N GLU A 209 -32.12 26.34 47.93
CA GLU A 209 -30.94 26.99 48.51
C GLU A 209 -30.00 27.51 47.43
N GLN A 210 -29.47 28.70 47.69
CA GLN A 210 -28.82 29.60 46.75
C GLN A 210 -27.33 29.25 46.58
N SER A 211 -26.84 29.27 45.34
CA SER A 211 -25.54 29.91 45.06
C SER A 211 -25.45 30.36 43.60
N ASN A 212 -25.07 31.64 43.45
CA ASN A 212 -24.91 32.37 42.21
C ASN A 212 -23.84 31.75 41.29
N ALA A 213 -24.23 31.36 40.07
CA ALA A 213 -23.36 31.33 38.89
C ALA A 213 -24.16 31.29 37.57
N ASN A 214 -25.18 32.14 37.40
CA ASN A 214 -25.90 32.24 36.12
C ASN A 214 -25.20 33.22 35.17
N ALA A 215 -24.10 32.76 34.57
CA ALA A 215 -23.69 33.26 33.26
C ALA A 215 -24.33 32.34 32.19
N PRO A 216 -24.91 32.86 31.09
CA PRO A 216 -25.38 32.01 30.02
C PRO A 216 -24.18 31.24 29.45
N ILE A 217 -24.11 29.95 29.76
CA ILE A 217 -23.09 29.04 29.22
C ILE A 217 -23.20 29.13 27.71
N THR A 218 -22.20 29.75 27.09
CA THR A 218 -22.14 29.86 25.62
C THR A 218 -22.20 28.46 25.02
N ARG A 219 -22.87 28.27 23.86
CA ARG A 219 -23.00 26.96 23.19
C ARG A 219 -21.66 26.20 23.10
N ARG A 220 -20.55 26.92 23.01
CA ARG A 220 -19.18 26.39 23.03
C ARG A 220 -18.78 25.75 24.36
N GLN A 221 -19.11 26.35 25.51
CA GLN A 221 -18.83 25.78 26.83
C GLN A 221 -19.66 24.51 27.09
N SER A 222 -20.94 24.49 26.69
CA SER A 222 -21.77 23.28 26.80
C SER A 222 -21.21 22.14 25.93
N ARG A 223 -20.71 22.44 24.72
CA ARG A 223 -20.05 21.46 23.85
C ARG A 223 -18.77 20.90 24.48
N LEU A 224 -17.94 21.75 25.09
CA LEU A 224 -16.71 21.32 25.79
C LEU A 224 -17.02 20.45 27.02
N GLN A 225 -18.08 20.77 27.76
CA GLN A 225 -18.49 20.00 28.93
C GLN A 225 -19.01 18.61 28.52
N ARG A 226 -19.84 18.51 27.48
CA ARG A 226 -20.28 17.22 26.93
C ARG A 226 -19.12 16.39 26.36
N ALA A 227 -18.16 17.04 25.72
CA ALA A 227 -16.96 16.38 25.19
C ALA A 227 -16.09 15.82 26.33
N ALA A 228 -15.93 16.57 27.42
CA ALA A 228 -15.24 16.12 28.63
C ALA A 228 -15.97 14.93 29.27
N ASP A 229 -17.29 15.01 29.44
CA ASP A 229 -18.09 13.91 30.02
C ASP A 229 -18.03 12.64 29.16
N ARG A 230 -18.01 12.78 27.83
CA ARG A 230 -17.87 11.65 26.89
C ARG A 230 -16.46 11.05 26.97
N ALA A 231 -15.41 11.89 27.05
CA ALA A 231 -14.04 11.42 27.21
C ALA A 231 -13.88 10.64 28.53
N THR A 232 -14.45 11.13 29.63
CA THR A 232 -14.43 10.46 30.94
C THR A 232 -15.15 9.11 30.91
N ARG A 233 -16.25 8.98 30.16
CA ARG A 233 -16.95 7.68 30.04
C ARG A 233 -16.18 6.64 29.23
N VAL A 234 -15.41 7.06 28.23
CA VAL A 234 -14.67 6.16 27.34
C VAL A 234 -13.30 5.80 27.91
N PHE A 235 -12.62 6.77 28.51
CA PHE A 235 -11.23 6.67 28.95
C PHE A 235 -11.04 6.82 30.47
N GLY A 236 -12.10 6.95 31.26
CA GLY A 236 -11.98 7.22 32.70
C GLY A 236 -11.48 8.63 33.01
N THR A 237 -11.37 8.98 34.29
CA THR A 237 -10.77 10.25 34.70
C THR A 237 -9.24 10.18 34.64
N ARG A 238 -8.57 11.34 34.68
CA ARG A 238 -7.11 11.40 34.68
C ARG A 238 -6.52 10.75 35.94
N GLU A 239 -7.24 10.85 37.05
CA GLU A 239 -6.91 10.25 38.34
C GLU A 239 -7.03 8.72 38.30
N ASP A 240 -8.06 8.19 37.62
CA ASP A 240 -8.23 6.74 37.46
C ASP A 240 -7.09 6.12 36.64
N VAL A 241 -6.65 6.79 35.57
CA VAL A 241 -5.58 6.30 34.67
C VAL A 241 -4.22 6.19 35.37
N GLN A 242 -4.04 6.91 36.49
CA GLN A 242 -2.79 6.88 37.27
C GLN A 242 -2.76 5.76 38.31
N GLN A 243 -3.84 5.02 38.50
CA GLN A 243 -3.87 3.86 39.41
C GLN A 243 -3.21 2.64 38.74
N ASP A 244 -2.42 1.90 39.52
CA ASP A 244 -1.66 0.74 39.01
C ASP A 244 -2.56 -0.41 38.53
N ASP A 245 -3.81 -0.46 38.96
CA ASP A 245 -4.85 -1.43 38.61
C ASP A 245 -5.89 -0.89 37.61
N TYR A 246 -5.58 0.22 36.93
CA TYR A 246 -6.50 0.83 35.97
C TYR A 246 -6.86 -0.12 34.82
N GLN A 247 -8.14 -0.45 34.73
CA GLN A 247 -8.72 -1.09 33.56
C GLN A 247 -9.63 -0.11 32.83
N SER A 248 -9.31 0.17 31.57
CA SER A 248 -10.08 1.13 30.80
C SER A 248 -11.53 0.66 30.59
N PRO A 249 -12.52 1.58 30.69
CA PRO A 249 -13.90 1.24 30.37
C PRO A 249 -14.08 0.66 28.96
N ILE A 250 -13.23 1.09 28.01
CA ILE A 250 -13.18 0.54 26.66
C ILE A 250 -12.67 -0.91 26.61
N SER A 251 -11.72 -1.30 27.48
CA SER A 251 -11.30 -2.70 27.64
C SER A 251 -12.48 -3.58 28.05
N GLY A 252 -13.28 -3.14 29.03
CA GLY A 252 -14.50 -3.84 29.45
C GLY A 252 -15.60 -3.88 28.38
N MET A 253 -15.66 -2.91 27.46
CA MET A 253 -16.56 -2.98 26.30
C MET A 253 -16.10 -4.03 25.28
N TYR A 254 -14.80 -4.07 24.98
CA TYR A 254 -14.22 -5.06 24.06
C TYR A 254 -14.34 -6.48 24.60
N SER A 255 -14.07 -6.71 25.89
CA SER A 255 -14.25 -8.03 26.51
C SER A 255 -15.69 -8.54 26.38
N ARG A 256 -16.69 -7.69 26.64
CA ARG A 256 -18.11 -8.04 26.48
C ARG A 256 -18.54 -8.23 25.02
N ALA A 257 -17.91 -7.54 24.08
CA ALA A 257 -18.15 -7.74 22.65
C ALA A 257 -17.55 -9.06 22.18
N MET A 258 -16.34 -9.38 22.65
CA MET A 258 -15.63 -10.61 22.31
C MET A 258 -16.33 -11.85 22.86
N GLU A 259 -16.84 -11.77 24.09
CA GLU A 259 -17.62 -12.84 24.71
C GLU A 259 -18.92 -13.11 23.94
N ARG A 260 -19.64 -12.06 23.51
CA ARG A 260 -20.82 -12.20 22.64
C ARG A 260 -20.50 -12.82 21.30
N TYR A 261 -19.38 -12.43 20.69
CA TYR A 261 -18.93 -13.02 19.43
C TYR A 261 -18.60 -14.51 19.58
N GLN A 262 -17.89 -14.89 20.64
CA GLN A 262 -17.55 -16.29 20.91
C GLN A 262 -18.80 -17.14 21.15
N GLN A 263 -19.79 -16.63 21.90
CA GLN A 263 -21.08 -17.28 22.10
C GLN A 263 -21.83 -17.49 20.77
N ALA A 264 -21.81 -16.50 19.88
CA ALA A 264 -22.43 -16.60 18.56
C ALA A 264 -21.71 -17.60 17.64
N GLU A 265 -20.37 -17.66 17.67
CA GLU A 265 -19.61 -18.69 16.96
C GLU A 265 -19.90 -20.10 17.49
N ALA A 266 -19.97 -20.27 18.81
CA ALA A 266 -20.28 -21.56 19.42
C ALA A 266 -21.66 -22.07 18.99
N GLN A 267 -22.66 -21.19 18.92
CA GLN A 267 -24.00 -21.52 18.41
C GLN A 267 -23.96 -21.91 16.93
N ARG A 268 -23.19 -21.21 16.08
CA ARG A 268 -23.05 -21.57 14.67
C ARG A 268 -22.41 -22.95 14.49
N ARG A 269 -21.40 -23.27 15.30
CA ARG A 269 -20.76 -24.59 15.30
C ARG A 269 -21.71 -25.70 15.75
N SER A 270 -22.47 -25.49 16.83
CA SER A 270 -23.45 -26.47 17.31
C SER A 270 -24.60 -26.70 16.34
N THR A 271 -25.03 -25.66 15.61
CA THR A 271 -26.09 -25.78 14.60
C THR A 271 -25.61 -26.55 13.36
N ASN A 272 -24.30 -26.55 13.08
CA ASN A 272 -23.70 -27.27 11.95
C ASN A 272 -23.37 -28.74 12.27
N GLU A 273 -23.45 -29.15 13.54
CA GLU A 273 -23.18 -30.53 14.01
C GLU A 273 -24.45 -31.37 14.27
N GLN A 274 -25.66 -30.85 14.04
CA GLN A 274 -26.88 -31.67 14.04
C GLN A 274 -27.14 -32.23 12.63
N PRO A 275 -27.03 -33.55 12.39
CA PRO A 275 -27.57 -34.16 11.19
C PRO A 275 -29.11 -34.26 11.32
N PRO A 276 -29.83 -34.43 10.19
CA PRO A 276 -31.30 -34.42 10.15
C PRO A 276 -31.96 -35.51 10.99
#